data_AF-A0A109UXP9-F1
#
_entry.id   AF-A0A109UXP9-F1
#
_cell.length_a   1.000
_cell.length_b   1.000
_cell.length_c   1.000
_cell.angle_alpha   90.00
_cell.angle_beta   90.00
_cell.angle_gamma   90.00
#
_symmetry.space_group_name_H-M   'P 1'
#
loop_
_entity.id
_entity.type
_entity.pdbx_description
1 polymer ?
#
loop_
_entity_poly.entity_id
_entity_poly.type
_entity_poly.pdbx_seq_one_letter_code
_entity_poly.pdbx_strand_id
1 'polypeptide(L)'
;MLGGELREIKASVCARRIVELLSNHCFLLTGATEIDVFQQEVGERFFHEVVKNIKKNIISTEGAIYLICDLNYYYDFIANKLKQKQIIPLFAGLKAVGQIFLVSGKDSKELGRMICEFQGIFTQEEIYELVQRRADWSRVRKDVERVMYSDCLIM
;
A
#
# COMPACT_ATOMS: atom_id res chain seq x y z
N MET A 1 -25.74 8.07 -23.03
CA MET A 1 -24.38 7.64 -22.68
C MET A 1 -24.41 7.12 -21.27
N LEU A 2 -23.84 5.93 -21.07
CA LEU A 2 -23.98 5.08 -19.88
C LEU A 2 -23.71 5.86 -18.59
N GLY A 3 -24.71 5.91 -17.71
CA GLY A 3 -24.52 6.33 -16.33
C GLY A 3 -23.57 5.34 -15.67
N GLY A 4 -22.35 5.79 -15.38
CA GLY A 4 -21.42 4.99 -14.58
C GLY A 4 -22.06 4.84 -13.20
N GLU A 5 -22.42 3.61 -12.83
CA GLU A 5 -22.73 3.31 -11.43
C GLU A 5 -21.57 3.81 -10.58
N LEU A 6 -21.86 4.68 -9.59
CA LEU A 6 -20.87 5.04 -8.58
C LEU A 6 -20.45 3.75 -7.88
N ARG A 7 -19.24 3.27 -8.20
CA ARG A 7 -18.67 2.11 -7.53
C ARG A 7 -18.55 2.44 -6.05
N GLU A 8 -19.17 1.62 -5.22
CA GLU A 8 -19.17 1.80 -3.77
C GLU A 8 -17.74 1.86 -3.22
N ILE A 9 -17.46 2.86 -2.39
CA ILE A 9 -16.14 3.07 -1.78
C ILE A 9 -15.97 2.05 -0.66
N LYS A 10 -15.45 0.88 -1.02
CA LYS A 10 -15.12 -0.21 -0.11
C LYS A 10 -14.02 -1.08 -0.69
N ALA A 11 -13.50 -1.98 0.15
CA ALA A 11 -12.54 -2.98 -0.27
C ALA A 11 -13.08 -3.80 -1.45
N SER A 12 -12.21 -4.01 -2.44
CA SER A 12 -12.51 -4.71 -3.66
C SER A 12 -12.98 -6.14 -3.41
N VAL A 13 -13.66 -6.73 -4.38
CA VAL A 13 -14.03 -8.15 -4.32
C VAL A 13 -12.79 -9.02 -4.19
N CYS A 14 -11.70 -8.64 -4.87
CA CYS A 14 -10.41 -9.33 -4.79
C CYS A 14 -9.85 -9.30 -3.36
N ALA A 15 -9.76 -8.10 -2.76
CA ALA A 15 -9.23 -7.93 -1.41
C ALA A 15 -10.01 -8.74 -0.37
N ARG A 16 -11.35 -8.74 -0.47
CA ARG A 16 -12.21 -9.51 0.42
C ARG A 16 -11.99 -11.02 0.28
N ARG A 17 -11.87 -11.52 -0.96
CA ARG A 17 -11.57 -12.94 -1.22
C ARG A 17 -10.18 -13.35 -0.74
N ILE A 18 -9.18 -12.49 -0.88
CA ILE A 18 -7.82 -12.76 -0.38
C ILE A 18 -7.85 -12.92 1.14
N VAL A 19 -8.45 -11.97 1.85
CA VAL A 19 -8.55 -12.03 3.33
C VAL A 19 -9.39 -13.22 3.77
N GLU A 20 -10.48 -13.54 3.09
CA GLU A 20 -11.28 -14.74 3.37
C GLU A 20 -10.44 -16.02 3.25
N LEU A 21 -9.71 -16.17 2.14
CA LEU A 21 -8.82 -17.31 1.91
C LEU A 21 -7.74 -17.40 2.99
N LEU A 22 -7.00 -16.31 3.23
CA LEU A 22 -5.94 -16.27 4.24
C LEU A 22 -6.49 -16.55 5.64
N SER A 23 -7.63 -15.97 6.00
CA SER A 23 -8.30 -16.22 7.28
C SER A 23 -8.63 -17.70 7.43
N ASN A 24 -9.22 -18.33 6.41
CA ASN A 24 -9.55 -19.76 6.49
C ASN A 24 -8.28 -20.58 6.73
N HIS A 25 -7.21 -20.36 5.97
CA HIS A 25 -5.98 -21.14 6.12
C HIS A 25 -5.19 -20.86 7.40
N CYS A 26 -5.10 -19.61 7.85
CA CYS A 26 -4.39 -19.24 9.08
C CYS A 26 -5.04 -19.79 10.35
N PHE A 27 -6.34 -20.10 10.33
CA PHE A 27 -7.05 -20.63 11.49
C PHE A 27 -7.38 -22.14 11.40
N LEU A 28 -7.10 -22.81 10.27
CA LEU A 28 -7.25 -24.27 10.15
C LEU A 28 -6.30 -25.04 11.10
N LEU A 29 -5.17 -24.42 11.46
CA LEU A 29 -4.14 -25.00 12.32
C LEU A 29 -4.24 -24.54 13.78
N THR A 30 -5.39 -23.98 14.18
CA THR A 30 -5.60 -23.51 15.57
C THR A 30 -5.44 -24.70 16.54
N GLY A 31 -4.40 -24.66 17.38
CA GLY A 31 -4.02 -25.75 18.29
C GLY A 31 -2.71 -26.47 17.96
N ALA A 32 -2.07 -26.15 16.83
CA ALA A 32 -0.72 -26.62 16.50
C ALA A 32 0.37 -25.80 17.24
N THR A 33 1.49 -26.44 17.56
CA THR A 33 2.60 -25.86 18.35
C THR A 33 3.40 -24.75 17.66
N GLU A 34 3.12 -24.42 16.40
CA GLU A 34 3.88 -23.44 15.61
C GLU A 34 2.97 -22.48 14.82
N ILE A 35 1.72 -22.32 15.25
CA ILE A 35 0.70 -21.50 14.57
C ILE A 35 1.15 -20.05 14.39
N ASP A 36 1.83 -19.46 15.38
CA ASP A 36 2.26 -18.07 15.35
C ASP A 36 3.34 -17.82 14.30
N VAL A 37 4.33 -18.72 14.21
CA VAL A 37 5.40 -18.63 13.20
C VAL A 37 4.82 -18.76 11.79
N PHE A 38 3.89 -19.70 11.61
CA PHE A 38 3.18 -19.86 10.33
C PHE A 38 2.39 -18.60 9.95
N GLN A 39 1.63 -18.03 10.87
CA GLN A 39 0.85 -16.82 10.62
C GLN A 39 1.74 -15.60 10.34
N GLN A 40 2.89 -15.50 11.02
CA GLN A 40 3.88 -14.47 10.74
C GLN A 40 4.43 -14.60 9.32
N GLU A 41 4.91 -15.79 8.92
CA GLU A 41 5.44 -16.06 7.58
C GLU A 41 4.41 -15.77 6.48
N VAL A 42 3.15 -16.18 6.68
CA VAL A 42 2.05 -15.86 5.75
C VAL A 42 1.84 -14.36 5.65
N GLY A 43 1.87 -13.63 6.77
CA GLY A 43 1.75 -12.18 6.82
C GLY A 43 2.87 -11.48 6.05
N GLU A 44 4.11 -11.91 6.22
CA GLU A 44 5.29 -11.37 5.51
C GLU A 44 5.18 -11.61 4.00
N ARG A 45 4.87 -12.85 3.58
CA ARG A 45 4.70 -13.15 2.14
C ARG A 45 3.54 -12.38 1.53
N PHE A 46 2.45 -12.22 2.27
CA PHE A 46 1.31 -11.44 1.81
C PHE A 46 1.68 -9.97 1.59
N PHE A 47 2.41 -9.36 2.53
CA PHE A 47 2.94 -8.01 2.36
C PHE A 47 3.74 -7.85 1.06
N HIS A 48 4.67 -8.76 0.79
CA HIS A 48 5.49 -8.72 -0.43
C HIS A 48 4.64 -8.82 -1.72
N GLU A 49 3.62 -9.68 -1.75
CA GLU A 49 2.75 -9.79 -2.92
C GLU A 49 1.88 -8.53 -3.11
N VAL A 50 1.48 -7.86 -2.03
CA VAL A 50 0.79 -6.55 -2.12
C VAL A 50 1.71 -5.48 -2.70
N VAL A 51 2.94 -5.36 -2.21
CA VAL A 51 3.95 -4.43 -2.76
C VAL A 51 4.18 -4.69 -4.24
N LYS A 52 4.38 -5.95 -4.61
CA LYS A 52 4.56 -6.39 -6.00
C LYS A 52 3.36 -6.09 -6.88
N ASN A 53 2.14 -6.22 -6.35
CA ASN A 53 0.93 -5.85 -7.07
C ASN A 53 0.87 -4.34 -7.31
N ILE A 54 1.20 -3.50 -6.32
CA ILE A 54 1.26 -2.04 -6.51
C ILE A 54 2.29 -1.69 -7.60
N LYS A 55 3.50 -2.27 -7.55
CA LYS A 55 4.56 -2.06 -8.54
C LYS A 55 4.20 -2.48 -9.97
N LYS A 56 3.17 -3.31 -10.17
CA LYS A 56 2.72 -3.77 -11.50
C LYS A 56 1.62 -2.93 -12.12
N ASN A 57 0.90 -2.14 -11.33
CA ASN A 57 -0.29 -1.43 -11.78
C ASN A 57 -0.01 0.06 -11.93
N ILE A 58 -0.66 0.71 -12.90
CA ILE A 58 -0.68 2.17 -13.00
C ILE A 58 -1.91 2.70 -12.27
N ILE A 59 -1.71 3.65 -11.35
CA ILE A 59 -2.72 4.05 -10.36
C ILE A 59 -3.02 5.54 -10.50
N SER A 60 -4.27 5.88 -10.79
CA SER A 60 -4.75 7.28 -10.81
C SER A 60 -5.09 7.77 -9.40
N THR A 61 -5.24 9.08 -9.23
CA THR A 61 -5.70 9.67 -7.96
C THR A 61 -7.07 9.14 -7.54
N GLU A 62 -8.00 8.94 -8.49
CA GLU A 62 -9.29 8.30 -8.21
C GLU A 62 -9.12 6.81 -7.84
N GLY A 63 -8.24 6.10 -8.53
CA GLY A 63 -7.89 4.70 -8.22
C GLY A 63 -7.25 4.54 -6.84
N ALA A 64 -6.53 5.56 -6.37
CA ALA A 64 -5.90 5.59 -5.05
C ALA A 64 -6.93 5.46 -3.91
N ILE A 65 -8.15 5.97 -4.09
CA ILE A 65 -9.23 5.84 -3.11
C ILE A 65 -9.52 4.35 -2.86
N TYR A 66 -9.65 3.56 -3.93
CA TYR A 66 -9.91 2.13 -3.83
C TYR A 66 -8.68 1.34 -3.35
N LEU A 67 -7.47 1.76 -3.75
CA LEU A 67 -6.23 1.19 -3.19
C LEU A 67 -6.20 1.36 -1.67
N ILE A 68 -6.49 2.57 -1.17
CA ILE A 68 -6.53 2.85 0.28
C ILE A 68 -7.58 1.96 0.97
N CYS A 69 -8.75 1.75 0.36
CA CYS A 69 -9.75 0.82 0.91
C CYS A 69 -9.20 -0.61 1.05
N ASP A 70 -8.51 -1.13 0.04
CA ASP A 70 -7.92 -2.47 0.07
C ASP A 70 -6.81 -2.55 1.12
N LEU A 71 -5.92 -1.56 1.18
CA LEU A 71 -4.81 -1.52 2.15
C LEU A 71 -5.29 -1.39 3.59
N ASN A 72 -6.35 -0.61 3.84
CA ASN A 72 -7.01 -0.56 5.15
C ASN A 72 -7.61 -1.91 5.53
N TYR A 73 -8.27 -2.57 4.59
CA TYR A 73 -8.87 -3.88 4.83
C TYR A 73 -7.81 -4.95 5.14
N TYR A 74 -6.67 -4.92 4.45
CA TYR A 74 -5.53 -5.79 4.76
C TYR A 74 -4.91 -5.48 6.11
N TYR A 75 -4.72 -4.19 6.44
CA TYR A 75 -4.24 -3.79 7.75
C TYR A 75 -5.15 -4.30 8.87
N ASP A 76 -6.48 -4.14 8.73
CA ASP A 76 -7.44 -4.61 9.74
C ASP A 76 -7.40 -6.12 9.91
N PHE A 77 -7.20 -6.89 8.83
CA PHE A 77 -6.98 -8.33 8.92
C PHE A 77 -5.73 -8.67 9.75
N ILE A 78 -4.60 -8.03 9.46
CA ILE A 78 -3.34 -8.29 10.18
C ILE A 78 -3.41 -7.82 11.64
N ALA A 79 -3.91 -6.62 11.88
CA ALA A 79 -3.93 -6.00 13.20
C ALA A 79 -5.00 -6.59 14.13
N ASN A 80 -6.20 -6.85 13.61
CA ASN A 80 -7.35 -7.21 14.45
C ASN A 80 -7.68 -8.70 14.42
N LYS A 81 -7.42 -9.40 13.29
CA LYS A 81 -7.67 -10.84 13.18
C LYS A 81 -6.44 -11.68 13.49
N LEU A 82 -5.35 -11.52 12.75
CA LEU A 82 -4.11 -12.29 13.00
C LEU A 82 -3.35 -11.79 14.23
N LYS A 83 -3.41 -10.50 14.54
CA LYS A 83 -2.76 -9.84 15.70
C LYS A 83 -1.24 -10.03 15.73
N GLN A 84 -0.61 -10.13 14.56
CA GLN A 84 0.83 -10.37 14.42
C GLN A 84 1.63 -9.06 14.57
N LYS A 85 2.10 -8.78 15.79
CA LYS A 85 2.72 -7.49 16.16
C LYS A 85 3.90 -7.08 15.28
N GLN A 86 4.72 -8.04 14.86
CA GLN A 86 5.90 -7.78 14.01
C GLN A 86 5.50 -7.36 12.58
N ILE A 87 4.31 -7.74 12.12
CA ILE A 87 3.84 -7.54 10.75
C ILE A 87 2.98 -6.28 10.61
N ILE A 88 2.33 -5.85 11.70
CA ILE A 88 1.49 -4.63 11.72
C ILE A 88 2.22 -3.40 11.14
N PRO A 89 3.50 -3.11 11.49
CA PRO A 89 4.22 -1.97 10.91
C PRO A 89 4.37 -2.02 9.39
N LEU A 90 4.50 -3.22 8.80
CA LEU A 90 4.60 -3.39 7.35
C LEU A 90 3.32 -2.91 6.65
N PHE A 91 2.15 -3.29 7.17
CA PHE A 91 0.86 -2.88 6.62
C PHE A 91 0.50 -1.43 6.96
N ALA A 92 0.99 -0.90 8.09
CA ALA A 92 0.92 0.53 8.36
C ALA A 92 1.71 1.35 7.32
N GLY A 93 2.90 0.86 6.95
CA GLY A 93 3.71 1.43 5.86
C GLY A 93 2.96 1.43 4.54
N LEU A 94 2.28 0.33 4.18
CA LEU A 94 1.44 0.29 2.97
C LEU A 94 0.31 1.34 3.01
N LYS A 95 -0.36 1.52 4.15
CA LYS A 95 -1.38 2.57 4.29
C LYS A 95 -0.80 3.96 4.03
N ALA A 96 0.39 4.24 4.54
CA ALA A 96 1.10 5.50 4.30
C ALA A 96 1.44 5.67 2.80
N VAL A 97 1.93 4.61 2.14
CA VAL A 97 2.13 4.59 0.68
C VAL A 97 0.83 4.96 -0.04
N GLY A 98 -0.30 4.36 0.34
CA GLY A 98 -1.61 4.66 -0.25
C GLY A 98 -1.96 6.15 -0.19
N GLN A 99 -1.61 6.86 0.89
CA GLN A 99 -1.87 8.30 1.01
C GLN A 99 -1.08 9.13 -0.01
N ILE A 100 0.15 8.72 -0.36
CA ILE A 100 0.96 9.42 -1.37
C ILE A 100 0.28 9.37 -2.76
N PHE A 101 -0.39 8.27 -3.09
CA PHE A 101 -1.14 8.15 -4.35
C PHE A 101 -2.38 9.06 -4.41
N LEU A 102 -2.90 9.51 -3.27
CA LEU A 102 -4.06 10.40 -3.19
C LEU A 102 -3.71 11.87 -3.45
N VAL A 103 -2.44 12.26 -3.30
CA VAL A 103 -2.01 13.65 -3.52
C VAL A 103 -2.29 14.05 -4.97
N SER A 104 -2.88 15.23 -5.13
CA SER A 104 -3.18 15.81 -6.44
C SER A 104 -1.90 16.10 -7.21
N GLY A 105 -1.89 15.84 -8.52
CA GLY A 105 -0.75 16.21 -9.37
C GLY A 105 -0.49 17.72 -9.43
N LYS A 106 -1.46 18.56 -9.04
CA LYS A 106 -1.27 20.02 -8.88
C LYS A 106 -0.33 20.36 -7.72
N ASP A 107 -0.23 19.47 -6.74
CA ASP A 107 0.61 19.61 -5.55
C ASP A 107 1.88 18.76 -5.69
N SER A 108 2.47 18.74 -6.89
CA SER A 108 3.64 17.91 -7.25
C SER A 108 4.86 18.11 -6.35
N LYS A 109 5.04 19.30 -5.77
CA LYS A 109 6.11 19.56 -4.79
C LYS A 109 5.85 18.88 -3.44
N GLU A 110 4.59 18.75 -3.04
CA GLU A 110 4.21 18.04 -1.82
C GLU A 110 4.50 16.55 -1.96
N LEU A 111 4.26 15.97 -3.14
CA LEU A 111 4.68 14.60 -3.44
C LEU A 111 6.18 14.40 -3.18
N GLY A 112 7.03 15.32 -3.65
CA GLY A 112 8.48 15.26 -3.39
C GLY A 112 8.83 15.31 -1.90
N ARG A 113 8.20 16.22 -1.14
CA ARG A 113 8.39 16.32 0.32
C ARG A 113 7.94 15.06 1.04
N MET A 114 6.78 14.51 0.70
CA MET A 114 6.26 13.30 1.32
C MET A 114 7.16 12.08 1.08
N ILE A 115 7.85 12.02 -0.07
CA ILE A 115 8.87 10.98 -0.32
C ILE A 115 10.08 11.19 0.60
N CYS A 116 10.55 12.42 0.70
CA CYS A 116 11.70 12.79 1.54
C CYS A 116 11.47 12.57 3.03
N GLU A 117 10.30 12.94 3.51
CA GLU A 117 9.92 12.85 4.91
C GLU A 117 9.28 11.49 5.23
N PHE A 118 9.27 10.55 4.29
CA PHE A 118 8.67 9.24 4.52
C PHE A 118 9.40 8.53 5.65
N GLN A 119 8.66 8.24 6.72
CA GLN A 119 9.13 7.46 7.85
C GLN A 119 8.39 6.14 7.90
N GLY A 120 9.13 5.05 8.02
CA GLY A 120 8.54 3.73 8.16
C GLY A 120 9.45 2.62 7.68
N ILE A 121 8.82 1.55 7.21
CA ILE A 121 9.48 0.31 6.81
C ILE A 121 10.07 0.36 5.39
N PHE A 122 9.65 1.33 4.57
CA PHE A 122 10.17 1.53 3.22
C PHE A 122 11.27 2.59 3.23
N THR A 123 12.31 2.38 2.42
CA THR A 123 13.30 3.43 2.15
C THR A 123 12.73 4.49 1.21
N GLN A 124 13.39 5.65 1.14
CA GLN A 124 12.98 6.72 0.22
C GLN A 124 13.06 6.26 -1.25
N GLU A 125 14.03 5.43 -1.60
CA GLU A 125 14.19 4.84 -2.94
C GLU A 125 13.04 3.90 -3.28
N GLU A 126 12.60 3.07 -2.34
CA GLU A 126 11.45 2.19 -2.53
C GLU A 126 10.15 2.98 -2.71
N ILE A 127 9.97 4.05 -1.93
CA ILE A 127 8.83 4.95 -2.09
C ILE A 127 8.88 5.66 -3.44
N TYR A 128 10.05 6.14 -3.85
CA TYR A 128 10.24 6.74 -5.17
C TYR A 128 9.86 5.77 -6.29
N GLU A 129 10.31 4.51 -6.22
CA GLU A 129 9.96 3.46 -7.18
C GLU A 129 8.44 3.20 -7.23
N LEU A 130 7.78 3.16 -6.06
CA LEU A 130 6.33 2.99 -5.97
C LEU A 130 5.58 4.17 -6.60
N VAL A 131 5.98 5.41 -6.30
CA VAL A 131 5.32 6.63 -6.80
C VAL A 131 5.43 6.76 -8.33
N GLN A 132 6.46 6.17 -8.96
CA GLN A 132 6.55 6.10 -10.43
C GLN A 132 5.36 5.37 -11.07
N ARG A 133 4.60 4.59 -10.30
CA ARG A 133 3.39 3.90 -10.76
C ARG A 133 2.15 4.79 -10.83
N ARG A 134 2.25 6.06 -10.47
CA ARG A 134 1.14 7.00 -10.65
C ARG A 134 0.82 7.23 -12.12
N ALA A 135 -0.47 7.32 -12.45
CA ALA A 135 -0.94 7.58 -13.81
C ALA A 135 -0.48 8.94 -14.37
N ASP A 136 -0.23 9.92 -13.51
CA ASP A 136 0.24 11.26 -13.85
C ASP A 136 1.76 11.42 -13.69
N TRP A 137 2.52 10.34 -13.45
CA TRP A 137 3.94 10.40 -13.11
C TRP A 137 4.77 11.24 -14.09
N SER A 138 4.58 11.07 -15.39
CA SER A 138 5.32 11.81 -16.42
C SER A 138 5.15 13.33 -16.34
N ARG A 139 4.05 13.81 -15.75
CA ARG A 139 3.77 15.24 -15.55
C ARG A 139 4.39 15.77 -14.26
N VAL A 140 4.32 15.00 -13.18
CA VAL A 140 4.76 15.45 -11.84
C VAL A 140 6.25 15.20 -11.58
N ARG A 141 6.87 14.26 -12.32
CA ARG A 141 8.25 13.80 -12.14
C ARG A 141 9.26 14.95 -11.96
N LYS A 142 9.23 15.95 -12.83
CA LYS A 142 10.22 17.05 -12.83
C LYS A 142 10.17 17.88 -11.54
N ASP A 143 8.99 18.09 -10.97
CA ASP A 143 8.85 18.85 -9.73
C ASP A 143 9.19 17.98 -8.51
N VAL A 144 8.80 16.70 -8.54
CA VAL A 144 9.17 15.72 -7.51
C VAL A 144 10.68 15.57 -7.43
N GLU A 145 11.35 15.28 -8.54
CA GLU A 145 12.80 15.15 -8.62
C GLU A 145 13.51 16.44 -8.20
N ARG A 146 12.97 17.62 -8.54
CA ARG A 146 13.56 18.90 -8.09
C ARG A 146 13.57 19.01 -6.57
N VAL A 147 12.47 18.70 -5.91
CA VAL A 147 12.36 18.74 -4.43
C VAL A 147 13.25 17.67 -3.82
N MET A 148 13.24 16.47 -4.38
CA MET A 148 14.10 15.39 -3.91
C MET A 148 15.56 15.84 -3.99
N TYR A 149 16.11 16.22 -5.14
CA TYR A 149 17.53 16.61 -5.23
C TYR A 149 17.91 17.90 -4.48
N SER A 150 16.96 18.77 -4.12
CA SER A 150 17.25 19.99 -3.35
C SER A 150 17.20 19.77 -1.84
N ASP A 151 16.21 19.03 -1.36
CA ASP A 151 15.86 18.94 0.06
C ASP A 151 16.23 17.56 0.64
N CYS A 152 16.20 16.52 -0.19
CA CYS A 152 16.80 15.23 0.08
C CYS A 152 18.16 15.13 -0.62
N LEU A 153 19.25 14.94 0.10
CA LEU A 153 20.49 14.49 -0.55
C LEU A 153 20.39 13.00 -0.94
N ILE A 154 19.47 12.64 -1.84
CA ILE A 154 19.44 11.33 -2.49
C ILE A 154 20.55 11.36 -3.54
N MET A 155 21.68 10.74 -3.21
CA MET A 155 22.78 10.41 -4.11
C MET A 155 22.57 9.01 -4.71
#